data_AF-A0A0A9XK38-F1
#
_entry.id   AF-A0A0A9XK38-F1
#
_cell.length_a   1.000
_cell.length_b   1.000
_cell.length_c   1.000
_cell.angle_alpha   90.00
_cell.angle_beta   90.00
_cell.angle_gamma   90.00
#
_symmetry.space_group_name_H-M   'P 1'
#
loop_
_entity.id
_entity.type
_entity.pdbx_description
1 polymer ?
#
loop_
_entity_poly.entity_id
_entity_poly.type
_entity_poly.pdbx_seq_one_letter_code
_entity_poly.pdbx_strand_id
1 'polypeptide(L)'
;MGVLTHIAYKVADCDNGDDEIVIATTRPETLLGDVAVAVHPDDPRYTKYHGKRLRCPFRDDTIPVITDATLVDMNFGTGVVKITPAHDPNDFETGQRHNLPQLTVIDLNGNINCPGPFYGMHRFDCRNEIVKKLEEM
;
A
#
# COMPACT_ATOMS: atom_id res chain seq x y z
N MET A 1 14.80 -14.84 2.23
CA MET A 1 14.70 -14.12 0.94
C MET A 1 13.35 -13.42 0.90
N GLY A 2 13.29 -12.16 0.46
CA GLY A 2 12.01 -11.48 0.26
C GLY A 2 11.39 -11.92 -1.06
N VAL A 3 10.10 -12.25 -1.04
CA VAL A 3 9.32 -12.52 -2.25
C VAL A 3 8.64 -11.21 -2.67
N LEU A 4 8.71 -10.87 -3.95
CA LEU A 4 8.00 -9.72 -4.50
C LEU A 4 6.54 -10.13 -4.74
N THR A 5 5.63 -9.64 -3.90
CA THR A 5 4.20 -9.91 -3.99
C THR A 5 3.52 -8.78 -4.78
N HIS A 6 2.68 -9.15 -5.75
CA HIS A 6 1.86 -8.21 -6.50
C HIS A 6 0.45 -8.18 -5.92
N ILE A 7 -0.09 -6.99 -5.71
CA ILE A 7 -1.43 -6.80 -5.12
C ILE A 7 -2.19 -5.77 -5.94
N ALA A 8 -3.44 -6.11 -6.31
CA ALA A 8 -4.35 -5.20 -6.98
C ALA A 8 -5.18 -4.39 -5.95
N TYR A 9 -5.18 -3.07 -6.11
CA TYR A 9 -6.01 -2.13 -5.36
C TYR A 9 -7.15 -1.65 -6.26
N LYS A 10 -8.39 -1.91 -5.85
CA LYS A 10 -9.56 -1.48 -6.63
C LYS A 10 -9.79 0.02 -6.52
N VAL A 11 -10.10 0.67 -7.65
CA VAL A 11 -10.48 2.09 -7.66
C VAL A 11 -11.84 2.26 -6.98
N ALA A 12 -11.94 3.19 -6.03
CA ALA A 12 -13.14 3.38 -5.21
C ALA A 12 -14.36 3.83 -6.03
N ASP A 13 -14.12 4.72 -7.00
CA ASP A 13 -15.15 5.43 -7.80
C ASP A 13 -15.32 4.85 -9.21
N CYS A 14 -15.08 3.55 -9.42
CA CYS A 14 -15.30 2.94 -10.74
C CYS A 14 -16.75 2.43 -10.87
N ASP A 15 -17.50 2.96 -11.85
CA ASP A 15 -18.91 2.61 -12.10
C ASP A 15 -19.11 1.12 -12.42
N ASN A 16 -18.08 0.46 -12.95
CA ASN A 16 -18.13 -0.94 -13.38
C ASN A 16 -17.41 -1.90 -12.41
N GLY A 17 -16.77 -1.41 -11.34
CA GLY A 17 -16.11 -2.26 -10.34
C GLY A 17 -14.77 -2.91 -10.75
N ASP A 18 -14.36 -2.76 -12.01
CA ASP A 18 -13.25 -3.54 -12.61
C ASP A 18 -11.91 -2.78 -12.75
N ASP A 19 -11.84 -1.49 -12.42
CA ASP A 19 -10.57 -0.75 -12.55
C ASP A 19 -9.71 -0.92 -11.28
N GLU A 20 -8.45 -1.31 -11.48
CA GLU A 20 -7.52 -1.62 -10.41
C GLU A 20 -6.10 -1.12 -10.74
N ILE A 21 -5.31 -0.89 -9.69
CA ILE A 21 -3.90 -0.56 -9.79
C ILE A 21 -3.07 -1.63 -9.09
N VAL A 22 -2.07 -2.16 -9.77
CA VAL A 22 -1.21 -3.22 -9.24
C VAL A 22 0.05 -2.61 -8.63
N ILE A 23 0.28 -2.90 -7.37
CA ILE A 23 1.52 -2.58 -6.66
C ILE A 23 2.42 -3.81 -6.56
N ALA A 24 3.70 -3.60 -6.28
CA ALA A 24 4.62 -4.66 -5.91
C ALA A 24 5.29 -4.35 -4.57
N THR A 25 5.32 -5.30 -3.63
CA THR A 25 5.97 -5.12 -2.33
C THR A 25 6.61 -6.38 -1.79
N THR A 26 7.64 -6.23 -0.96
CA THR A 26 8.28 -7.33 -0.21
C THR A 26 7.85 -7.38 1.26
N ARG A 27 7.00 -6.43 1.69
CA ARG A 27 6.48 -6.31 3.07
C ARG A 27 4.95 -6.27 3.08
N PRO A 28 4.27 -7.35 2.65
CA PRO A 28 2.81 -7.35 2.57
C PRO A 28 2.13 -7.19 3.94
N GLU A 29 2.79 -7.53 5.05
CA GLU A 29 2.30 -7.24 6.42
C GLU A 29 2.06 -5.74 6.68
N THR A 30 2.78 -4.86 5.96
CA THR A 30 2.64 -3.42 6.11
C THR A 30 1.45 -2.84 5.33
N LEU A 31 0.78 -3.62 4.48
CA LEU A 31 -0.44 -3.19 3.75
C LEU A 31 -1.53 -2.68 4.71
N LEU A 32 -1.53 -3.21 5.95
CA LEU A 32 -2.41 -2.78 7.03
C LEU A 32 -2.21 -1.30 7.43
N GLY A 33 -1.05 -0.72 7.15
CA GLY A 33 -0.70 0.66 7.47
C GLY A 33 -0.66 1.59 6.26
N ASP A 34 -1.07 1.13 5.07
CA ASP A 34 -1.03 1.94 3.86
C ASP A 34 -1.93 3.16 4.00
N VAL A 35 -1.42 4.36 3.69
CA VAL A 35 -2.17 5.62 3.77
C VAL A 35 -2.32 6.31 2.42
N ALA A 36 -1.56 5.88 1.41
CA ALA A 36 -1.64 6.34 0.03
C ALA A 36 -0.98 5.32 -0.91
N VAL A 37 -1.20 5.50 -2.20
CA VAL A 37 -0.41 4.87 -3.27
C VAL A 37 0.21 5.99 -4.10
N ALA A 38 1.50 5.90 -4.38
CA ALA A 38 2.23 6.87 -5.20
C ALA A 38 2.52 6.33 -6.58
N VAL A 39 2.35 7.19 -7.59
CA VAL A 39 2.78 6.99 -8.97
C VAL A 39 3.66 8.16 -9.40
N HIS A 40 4.44 7.98 -10.47
CA HIS A 40 5.21 9.09 -11.03
C HIS A 40 4.26 10.02 -11.81
N PRO A 41 4.33 11.37 -11.64
CA PRO A 41 3.41 12.31 -12.30
C PRO A 41 3.48 12.25 -13.83
N ASP A 42 4.63 11.90 -14.39
CA ASP A 42 4.83 11.81 -15.84
C ASP A 42 4.65 10.39 -16.40
N ASP A 43 4.19 9.42 -15.59
CA ASP A 43 3.96 8.06 -16.08
C ASP A 43 2.62 7.97 -16.83
N PRO A 44 2.63 7.80 -18.16
CA PRO A 44 1.40 7.76 -18.96
C PRO A 44 0.53 6.54 -18.63
N ARG A 45 1.10 5.49 -18.01
CA ARG A 45 0.35 4.30 -17.59
C ARG A 45 -0.64 4.61 -16.47
N TYR A 46 -0.32 5.58 -15.62
CA TYR A 46 -1.05 5.85 -14.38
C TYR A 46 -1.73 7.22 -14.31
N THR A 47 -1.63 8.04 -15.36
CA THR A 47 -2.26 9.38 -15.41
C THR A 47 -3.76 9.35 -15.10
N LYS A 48 -4.48 8.30 -15.51
CA LYS A 48 -5.92 8.15 -15.23
C LYS A 48 -6.26 7.98 -13.74
N TYR A 49 -5.29 7.61 -12.91
CA TYR A 49 -5.47 7.41 -11.47
C TYR A 49 -5.12 8.64 -10.63
N HIS A 50 -4.59 9.72 -11.22
CA HIS A 50 -4.22 10.92 -10.47
C HIS A 50 -5.42 11.51 -9.73
N GLY A 51 -5.29 11.69 -8.41
CA GLY A 51 -6.36 12.20 -7.55
C GLY A 51 -7.51 11.23 -7.31
N LYS A 52 -7.46 10.00 -7.84
CA LYS A 52 -8.42 8.94 -7.53
C LYS A 52 -8.17 8.38 -6.13
N ARG A 53 -9.14 7.61 -5.64
CA ARG A 53 -9.02 6.87 -4.39
C ARG A 53 -9.09 5.37 -4.67
N LEU A 54 -8.40 4.61 -3.83
CA LEU A 54 -8.32 3.15 -3.89
C LEU A 54 -8.91 2.56 -2.62
N ARG A 55 -9.55 1.40 -2.73
CA ARG A 55 -10.01 0.61 -1.58
C ARG A 55 -8.84 -0.17 -1.00
N CYS A 56 -8.69 -0.14 0.33
CA CYS A 56 -7.68 -0.94 1.00
C CYS A 56 -8.08 -2.43 0.99
N PRO A 57 -7.19 -3.36 0.62
CA PRO A 57 -7.53 -4.80 0.55
C PRO A 57 -7.97 -5.41 1.90
N PHE A 58 -7.45 -4.87 3.01
CA PHE A 58 -7.67 -5.42 4.36
C PHE A 58 -8.30 -4.43 5.35
N ARG A 59 -8.77 -3.26 4.87
CA ARG A 59 -9.37 -2.22 5.70
C ARG A 59 -10.60 -1.64 5.01
N ASP A 60 -11.61 -1.29 5.80
CA ASP A 60 -12.87 -0.71 5.31
C ASP A 60 -12.76 0.81 5.12
N ASP A 61 -11.76 1.23 4.38
CA ASP A 61 -11.53 2.63 4.03
C ASP A 61 -10.88 2.76 2.65
N THR A 62 -10.71 4.01 2.23
CA THR A 62 -10.06 4.33 0.95
C THR A 62 -8.85 5.22 1.18
N ILE A 63 -7.85 5.08 0.32
CA ILE A 63 -6.62 5.86 0.33
C ILE A 63 -6.41 6.60 -1.00
N PRO A 64 -5.84 7.81 -1.00
CA PRO A 64 -5.60 8.56 -2.23
C PRO A 64 -4.47 7.96 -3.07
N VAL A 65 -4.57 8.16 -4.38
CA VAL A 65 -3.44 8.07 -5.30
C VAL A 65 -2.78 9.44 -5.38
N ILE A 66 -1.51 9.50 -4.98
CA ILE A 66 -0.67 10.70 -5.03
C ILE A 66 0.36 10.58 -6.14
N THR A 67 0.93 11.71 -6.55
CA THR A 67 2.02 11.75 -7.53
C THR A 67 3.32 12.18 -6.85
N ASP A 68 4.36 11.36 -6.89
CA ASP A 68 5.66 11.67 -6.27
C ASP A 68 6.82 11.25 -7.18
N ALA A 69 7.45 12.22 -7.85
CA ALA A 69 8.59 11.99 -8.74
C ALA A 69 9.91 11.71 -7.99
N THR A 70 9.98 11.99 -6.68
CA THR A 70 11.17 11.77 -5.87
C THR A 70 11.26 10.33 -5.39
N LEU A 71 10.12 9.74 -5.00
CA LEU A 71 10.04 8.37 -4.51
C LEU A 71 9.90 7.36 -5.66
N VAL A 72 9.09 7.68 -6.68
CA VAL A 72 8.65 6.68 -7.65
C VAL A 72 9.58 6.63 -8.86
N ASP A 73 10.32 5.53 -9.02
CA ASP A 73 10.99 5.18 -10.28
C ASP A 73 10.03 4.36 -11.14
N MET A 74 9.67 4.89 -12.32
CA MET A 74 8.79 4.24 -13.30
C MET A 74 9.31 2.87 -13.76
N ASN A 75 10.62 2.63 -13.69
CA ASN A 75 11.25 1.39 -14.15
C ASN A 75 11.34 0.31 -13.06
N PHE A 76 11.03 0.63 -11.81
CA PHE A 76 11.15 -0.31 -10.70
C PHE A 76 9.80 -0.98 -10.37
N GLY A 77 9.78 -2.31 -10.39
CA GLY A 77 8.56 -3.09 -10.13
C GLY A 77 7.46 -2.72 -11.12
N THR A 78 6.30 -2.28 -10.63
CA THR A 78 5.21 -1.76 -11.47
C THR A 78 5.34 -0.27 -11.76
N GLY A 79 6.24 0.47 -11.10
CA GLY A 79 6.21 1.94 -11.10
C GLY A 79 5.12 2.53 -10.19
N VAL A 80 4.59 1.71 -9.28
CA VAL A 80 3.58 2.08 -8.29
C VAL A 80 4.06 1.68 -6.90
N VAL A 81 4.04 2.61 -5.95
CA VAL A 81 4.59 2.42 -4.60
C VAL A 81 3.48 2.61 -3.57
N LYS A 82 3.24 1.61 -2.72
CA LYS A 82 2.40 1.78 -1.53
C LYS A 82 3.11 2.63 -0.48
N ILE A 83 2.39 3.51 0.21
CA ILE A 83 2.98 4.46 1.17
C ILE A 83 2.58 4.10 2.60
N THR A 84 3.58 3.74 3.40
CA THR A 84 3.49 3.36 4.81
C THR A 84 4.44 4.17 5.70
N PRO A 85 4.15 5.45 5.98
CA PRO A 85 5.10 6.37 6.61
C PRO A 85 5.67 5.93 7.95
N ALA A 86 4.92 5.16 8.74
CA ALA A 86 5.38 4.68 10.04
C ALA A 86 6.34 3.47 9.97
N HIS A 87 6.51 2.84 8.80
CA HIS A 87 7.21 1.55 8.65
C HIS A 87 8.30 1.56 7.57
N ASP A 88 8.51 2.68 6.89
CA ASP A 88 9.57 2.86 5.90
C ASP A 88 10.09 4.31 5.87
N PRO A 89 11.42 4.54 5.88
CA PRO A 89 11.99 5.89 5.84
C PRO A 89 11.66 6.68 4.57
N ASN A 90 11.60 6.04 3.40
CA ASN A 90 11.29 6.75 2.14
C ASN A 90 9.79 7.11 2.11
N ASP A 91 8.93 6.22 2.61
CA ASP A 91 7.51 6.50 2.78
C ASP A 91 7.28 7.61 3.82
N PHE A 92 8.12 7.69 4.86
CA PHE A 92 8.05 8.74 5.87
C PHE A 92 8.30 10.11 5.26
N GLU A 93 9.38 10.27 4.48
CA GLU A 93 9.69 11.52 3.79
C GLU A 93 8.59 11.89 2.78
N THR A 94 8.05 10.90 2.07
CA THR A 94 6.91 11.08 1.17
C THR A 94 5.67 11.53 1.94
N GLY A 95 5.41 10.91 3.09
CA GLY A 95 4.34 11.30 3.99
C GLY A 95 4.45 12.74 4.45
N GLN A 96 5.66 13.23 4.71
CA GLN A 96 5.87 14.65 5.04
C GLN A 96 5.59 15.57 3.83
N ARG A 97 6.10 15.23 2.63
CA ARG A 97 5.87 16.02 1.42
C ARG A 97 4.39 16.16 1.07
N HIS A 98 3.62 15.10 1.29
CA HIS A 98 2.20 15.03 0.92
C HIS A 98 1.23 15.19 2.10
N ASN A 99 1.72 15.52 3.31
CA ASN A 99 0.94 15.64 4.54
C ASN A 99 0.07 14.40 4.86
N LEU A 100 0.65 13.21 4.67
CA LEU A 100 -0.03 11.94 4.93
C LEU A 100 0.03 11.55 6.42
N PRO A 101 -1.01 10.88 6.95
CA PRO A 101 -0.99 10.40 8.32
C PRO A 101 0.05 9.30 8.52
N GLN A 102 0.49 9.12 9.77
CA GLN A 102 1.41 8.05 10.16
C GLN A 102 0.64 7.01 10.98
N LEU A 103 0.40 5.84 10.39
CA LEU A 103 -0.31 4.74 11.04
C LEU A 103 0.66 3.65 11.51
N THR A 104 0.90 3.60 12.82
CA THR A 104 1.72 2.55 13.43
C THR A 104 0.89 1.28 13.63
N VAL A 105 1.06 0.30 12.76
CA VAL A 105 0.34 -0.99 12.78
C VAL A 105 1.16 -2.16 13.31
N ILE A 106 2.45 -1.94 13.59
CA ILE A 106 3.36 -2.92 14.20
C ILE A 106 3.93 -2.28 15.46
N ASP A 107 3.82 -2.96 16.60
CA ASP A 107 4.36 -2.49 17.88
C ASP A 107 5.89 -2.73 18.00
N LEU A 108 6.47 -2.28 19.11
CA LEU A 108 7.91 -2.46 19.40
C LEU A 108 8.31 -3.93 19.59
N ASN A 109 7.36 -4.82 19.88
CA ASN A 109 7.58 -6.25 20.00
C ASN A 109 7.46 -6.97 18.64
N GLY A 110 7.13 -6.24 17.58
CA GLY A 110 6.93 -6.79 16.24
C GLY A 110 5.55 -7.42 16.02
N ASN A 111 4.57 -7.15 16.88
CA ASN A 111 3.21 -7.67 16.75
C ASN A 111 2.30 -6.65 16.06
N ILE A 112 1.29 -7.15 15.33
CA ILE A 112 0.27 -6.32 14.70
C ILE A 112 -0.59 -5.66 15.79
N ASN A 113 -0.68 -4.33 15.74
CA ASN A 113 -1.38 -3.50 16.71
C ASN A 113 -2.42 -2.59 16.04
N CYS A 114 -3.17 -3.14 15.08
CA CYS A 114 -4.32 -2.47 14.48
C CYS A 114 -5.57 -3.38 14.51
N PRO A 115 -6.79 -2.82 14.55
CA PRO A 115 -8.01 -3.63 14.52
C PRO A 115 -8.08 -4.53 13.29
N GLY A 116 -8.65 -5.72 13.44
CA GLY A 116 -8.86 -6.66 12.35
C GLY A 116 -8.39 -8.07 12.69
N PRO A 117 -8.45 -9.00 11.72
CA PRO A 117 -8.21 -10.42 11.94
C PRO A 117 -6.75 -10.76 12.25
N PHE A 118 -5.83 -9.82 12.05
CA PHE A 118 -4.39 -10.03 12.26
C PHE A 118 -3.90 -9.49 13.60
N TYR A 119 -4.76 -8.85 14.40
CA TYR A 119 -4.38 -8.24 15.66
C TYR A 119 -3.67 -9.23 16.59
N GLY A 120 -2.53 -8.82 17.15
CA GLY A 120 -1.70 -9.63 18.05
C GLY A 120 -0.81 -10.67 17.37
N MET A 121 -0.92 -10.88 16.05
CA MET A 121 -0.01 -11.76 15.32
C MET A 121 1.39 -11.14 15.25
N HIS A 122 2.44 -11.97 15.32
CA HIS A 122 3.79 -11.49 15.02
C HIS A 122 3.91 -11.17 13.52
N ARG A 123 4.63 -10.10 13.16
CA ARG A 123 4.68 -9.56 11.78
C ARG A 123 5.06 -10.57 10.71
N PHE A 124 5.89 -11.57 11.03
CA PHE A 124 6.28 -12.61 10.07
C PHE A 124 5.18 -13.65 9.85
N ASP A 125 4.38 -13.94 10.87
CA ASP A 125 3.21 -14.81 10.74
C ASP A 125 2.10 -14.07 9.99
N CYS A 126 1.88 -12.80 10.32
CA CYS A 126 0.96 -11.93 9.60
C CYS A 126 1.32 -11.80 8.12
N ARG A 127 2.62 -11.76 7.77
CA ARG A 127 3.08 -11.74 6.37
C ARG A 127 2.56 -12.96 5.60
N ASN A 128 2.70 -14.16 6.18
CA ASN A 128 2.27 -15.39 5.53
C ASN A 128 0.74 -15.43 5.40
N GLU A 129 0.02 -15.03 6.44
CA GLU A 129 -1.45 -14.98 6.44
C GLU A 129 -1.99 -13.97 5.42
N ILE A 130 -1.35 -12.80 5.29
CA ILE A 130 -1.74 -11.82 4.26
C ILE A 130 -1.53 -12.38 2.87
N VAL A 131 -0.36 -12.98 2.58
CA VAL A 131 -0.09 -13.57 1.26
C VAL A 131 -1.13 -14.64 0.92
N LYS A 132 -1.44 -15.53 1.87
CA LYS A 132 -2.48 -16.54 1.70
C LYS A 132 -3.84 -15.93 1.39
N LYS A 133 -4.26 -14.90 2.14
CA LYS A 133 -5.54 -14.22 1.87
C LYS A 133 -5.56 -13.52 0.52
N LEU A 134 -4.44 -12.97 0.06
CA LEU A 134 -4.35 -12.37 -1.28
C LEU A 134 -4.50 -13.42 -2.38
N GLU A 135 -4.05 -14.65 -2.18
CA GLU A 135 -4.24 -15.76 -3.13
C GLU A 135 -5.69 -16.27 -3.18
N GLU A 136 -6.49 -16.00 -2.14
CA GLU A 136 -7.90 -16.38 -2.04
C GLU A 136 -8.87 -15.32 -2.60
N MET A 137 -8.38 -14.12 -2.94
CA MET A 137 -9.15 -12.97 -3.45
C MET A 137 -9.21 -12.92 -4.98
#